data_AF-A0A6L9GF83-F1
#
_entry.id   AF-A0A6L9GF83-F1
#
_cell.length_a   1.000
_cell.length_b   1.000
_cell.length_c   1.000
_cell.angle_alpha   90.00
_cell.angle_beta   90.00
_cell.angle_gamma   90.00
#
_symmetry.space_group_name_H-M   'P 1'
#
loop_
_entity.id
_entity.type
_entity.pdbx_description
1 polymer ?
#
loop_
_entity_poly.entity_id
_entity_poly.type
_entity_poly.pdbx_seq_one_letter_code
_entity_poly.pdbx_strand_id
1 'polypeptide(L)'
;ELVIMTLMQIGGLGLMTFSVLILMMLRKKVGLHQRKLTQESLSLNETSLGGLLRLVKLLFIFSISIEAIAFLLLTIRWVPEFGWEQGLHQSLFHSISAFNNAGFSLWSDSLSSFVGDPIINVVITGLFITGGL
;
A
#
# COMPACT_ATOMS: atom_id res chain seq x y z
N GLU A 1 3.80 15.83 -1.66
CA GLU A 1 2.87 14.67 -1.73
C GLU A 1 3.54 13.38 -2.18
N LEU A 2 4.33 13.37 -3.27
CA LEU A 2 5.01 12.16 -3.76
C LEU A 2 5.97 11.51 -2.74
N VAL A 3 6.66 12.33 -1.96
CA VAL A 3 7.46 11.89 -0.81
C VAL A 3 6.59 11.22 0.26
N ILE A 4 5.42 11.80 0.55
CA ILE A 4 4.48 11.27 1.55
C ILE A 4 3.94 9.93 1.07
N MET A 5 3.52 9.80 -0.19
CA MET A 5 3.08 8.53 -0.77
C MET A 5 4.14 7.44 -0.65
N THR A 6 5.40 7.79 -0.93
CA THR A 6 6.52 6.84 -0.81
C THR A 6 6.73 6.41 0.65
N LEU A 7 6.66 7.35 1.59
CA LEU A 7 6.80 7.05 3.02
C LEU A 7 5.63 6.20 3.54
N MET A 8 4.39 6.46 3.09
CA MET A 8 3.22 5.65 3.41
C MET A 8 3.39 4.20 2.92
N GLN A 9 3.85 4.00 1.68
CA GLN A 9 4.09 2.66 1.14
C GLN A 9 5.15 1.89 1.92
N ILE A 10 6.26 2.57 2.27
CA ILE A 10 7.36 1.97 3.03
C ILE A 10 6.89 1.63 4.44
N GLY A 11 6.08 2.49 5.05
CA GLY A 11 5.51 2.29 6.38
C GLY A 11 4.52 1.12 6.41
N GLY A 12 3.57 1.06 5.48
CA GLY A 12 2.50 0.07 5.47
C GLY A 12 2.98 -1.36 5.16
N LEU A 13 3.96 -1.53 4.26
CA LEU A 13 4.59 -2.84 4.04
C LEU A 13 5.55 -3.26 5.16
N GLY A 14 5.97 -2.30 6.00
CA GLY A 14 7.00 -2.45 7.01
C GLY A 14 8.42 -2.24 6.47
N LEU A 15 9.24 -1.50 7.23
CA LEU A 15 10.61 -1.13 6.87
C LEU A 15 11.48 -2.35 6.50
N MET A 16 11.28 -3.48 7.18
CA MET A 16 12.06 -4.70 6.96
C MET A 16 11.69 -5.40 5.66
N THR A 17 10.39 -5.49 5.36
CA THR A 17 9.87 -6.00 4.08
C THR A 17 10.42 -5.19 2.92
N PHE A 18 10.36 -3.86 3.03
CA PHE A 18 10.84 -2.95 1.97
C PHE A 18 12.37 -3.05 1.77
N SER A 19 13.14 -3.15 2.85
CA SER A 19 14.60 -3.32 2.79
C SER A 19 14.99 -4.62 2.08
N VAL A 20 14.28 -5.72 2.33
CA VAL A 20 14.52 -7.00 1.65
C VAL A 20 14.14 -6.92 0.17
N LEU A 21 13.04 -6.25 -0.18
CA LEU A 21 12.64 -6.04 -1.58
C LEU A 21 13.72 -5.30 -2.37
N ILE A 22 14.29 -4.21 -1.82
CA ILE A 22 15.38 -3.48 -2.48
C ILE A 22 16.59 -4.38 -2.73
N LEU A 23 17.01 -5.16 -1.72
CA LEU A 23 18.15 -6.07 -1.86
C LEU A 23 17.88 -7.14 -2.94
N MET A 24 16.65 -7.65 -3.02
CA MET A 24 16.24 -8.59 -4.05
C MET A 24 16.25 -7.96 -5.46
N MET A 25 15.74 -6.74 -5.61
CA MET A 25 15.73 -6.01 -6.88
C MET A 25 17.15 -5.73 -7.39
N LEU A 26 18.07 -5.40 -6.47
CA LEU A 26 19.49 -5.20 -6.78
C LEU A 26 20.25 -6.51 -7.05
N ARG A 27 19.56 -7.66 -7.07
CA ARG A 27 20.14 -9.01 -7.17
C ARG A 27 21.27 -9.28 -6.15
N LYS A 28 21.28 -8.54 -5.04
CA LYS A 28 22.24 -8.73 -3.95
C LYS A 28 21.78 -9.92 -3.11
N LYS A 29 22.74 -10.69 -2.61
CA LYS A 29 22.44 -11.79 -1.69
C LYS A 29 21.86 -11.20 -0.41
N VAL A 30 20.60 -11.52 -0.11
CA VAL A 30 20.00 -11.20 1.19
C VAL A 30 20.71 -12.06 2.25
N GLY A 31 21.46 -11.42 3.15
CA GLY A 31 22.19 -12.10 4.22
C GLY A 31 21.29 -12.77 5.26
N LEU A 32 21.83 -13.70 6.04
CA LEU A 32 21.10 -14.39 7.11
C LEU A 32 20.54 -13.43 8.18
N HIS A 33 21.27 -12.36 8.49
CA HIS A 33 20.85 -11.35 9.46
C HIS A 33 19.56 -10.62 9.02
N GLN A 34 19.53 -10.06 7.81
CA GLN A 34 18.33 -9.42 7.25
C GLN A 34 17.14 -10.39 7.16
N ARG A 35 17.39 -11.66 6.83
CA ARG A 35 16.34 -12.69 6.80
C ARG A 35 15.77 -12.95 8.19
N LYS A 36 16.62 -13.11 9.21
CA LYS A 36 16.19 -13.34 10.59
C LYS A 36 15.34 -12.18 11.12
N LEU A 37 15.78 -10.94 10.91
CA LEU A 37 15.02 -9.78 11.34
C LEU A 37 13.66 -9.65 10.63
N THR A 38 13.58 -10.02 9.34
CA THR A 38 12.31 -9.98 8.60
C THR A 38 11.37 -11.09 9.07
N GLN A 39 11.89 -12.27 9.42
CA GLN A 39 11.11 -13.35 10.03
C GLN A 39 10.55 -12.94 11.40
N GLU A 40 11.36 -12.31 12.25
CA GLU A 40 10.94 -11.76 13.54
C GLU A 40 9.88 -10.65 13.35
N SER A 41 10.09 -9.75 12.39
CA SER A 41 9.14 -8.65 12.11
C SER A 41 7.78 -9.14 11.61
N LEU A 42 7.75 -10.21 10.82
CA LEU A 42 6.52 -10.82 10.29
C LEU A 42 5.93 -11.87 11.26
N SER A 43 6.52 -12.08 12.44
CA SER A 43 6.07 -13.06 13.44
C SER A 43 5.90 -14.49 12.88
N LEU A 44 6.75 -14.91 11.94
CA LEU A 44 6.64 -16.20 11.27
C LEU A 44 7.45 -17.29 12.01
N ASN A 45 6.76 -18.35 12.45
CA ASN A 45 7.38 -19.55 13.04
C ASN A 45 7.88 -20.58 11.99
N GLU A 46 7.67 -20.33 10.69
CA GLU A 46 7.93 -21.28 9.61
C GLU A 46 9.41 -21.38 9.19
N THR A 47 9.85 -22.62 8.95
CA THR A 47 11.23 -23.13 9.05
C THR A 47 12.05 -23.06 7.76
N SER A 48 11.59 -22.42 6.68
CA SER A 48 12.35 -22.35 5.42
C SER A 48 12.74 -20.92 5.01
N LEU A 49 14.05 -20.64 5.05
CA LEU A 49 14.68 -19.37 4.67
C LEU A 49 14.39 -18.91 3.23
N GLY A 50 13.97 -19.83 2.34
CA GLY A 50 13.55 -19.52 0.98
C GLY A 50 12.10 -19.05 0.85
N GLY A 51 11.22 -19.50 1.75
CA GLY A 51 9.80 -19.12 1.77
C GLY A 51 9.58 -17.65 2.11
N LEU A 52 10.42 -17.10 2.99
CA LEU A 52 10.36 -15.70 3.42
C LEU A 52 10.48 -14.70 2.26
N LEU A 53 11.46 -14.90 1.36
CA LEU A 53 11.66 -14.00 0.21
C LEU A 53 10.48 -14.09 -0.78
N ARG A 54 9.91 -15.29 -0.92
CA ARG A 54 8.71 -15.51 -1.74
C ARG A 54 7.50 -14.80 -1.15
N LEU A 55 7.33 -14.85 0.18
CA LEU A 55 6.26 -14.17 0.89
C LEU A 55 6.38 -12.65 0.75
N VAL A 56 7.56 -12.07 1.00
CA VAL A 56 7.80 -10.63 0.84
C VAL A 56 7.45 -10.16 -0.58
N LYS A 57 7.84 -10.93 -1.60
CA LYS A 57 7.47 -10.64 -2.99
C LYS A 57 5.97 -10.77 -3.24
N LEU A 58 5.32 -11.77 -2.65
CA LEU A 58 3.87 -11.97 -2.76
C LEU A 58 3.11 -10.79 -2.14
N LEU A 59 3.47 -10.36 -0.93
CA LEU A 59 2.86 -9.23 -0.23
C LEU A 59 2.99 -7.93 -1.03
N PHE A 60 4.17 -7.68 -1.61
CA PHE A 60 4.39 -6.51 -2.45
C PHE A 60 3.52 -6.51 -3.71
N ILE A 61 3.45 -7.63 -4.43
CA ILE A 61 2.62 -7.76 -5.63
C ILE A 61 1.14 -7.63 -5.25
N PHE A 62 0.72 -8.23 -4.14
CA PHE A 62 -0.64 -8.17 -3.64
C PHE A 62 -1.05 -6.73 -3.30
N SER A 63 -0.23 -6.01 -2.55
CA SER A 63 -0.42 -4.59 -2.20
C SER A 63 -0.61 -3.73 -3.45
N ILE A 64 0.35 -3.76 -4.38
CA ILE A 64 0.27 -2.95 -5.61
C ILE A 64 -0.95 -3.34 -6.46
N SER A 65 -1.32 -4.62 -6.49
CA SER A 65 -2.49 -5.08 -7.27
C SER A 65 -3.79 -4.53 -6.70
N ILE A 66 -3.96 -4.55 -5.37
CA ILE A 66 -5.16 -4.00 -4.72
C ILE A 66 -5.19 -2.47 -4.85
N GLU A 67 -4.07 -1.80 -4.61
CA GLU A 67 -3.95 -0.35 -4.79
C GLU A 67 -4.28 0.09 -6.22
N ALA A 68 -3.85 -0.67 -7.23
CA ALA A 68 -4.15 -0.40 -8.64
C ALA A 68 -5.64 -0.59 -8.96
N ILE A 69 -6.27 -1.64 -8.43
CA ILE A 69 -7.72 -1.87 -8.62
C ILE A 69 -8.50 -0.73 -7.98
N ALA A 70 -8.18 -0.37 -6.74
CA ALA A 70 -8.88 0.72 -6.06
C ALA A 70 -8.61 2.09 -6.69
N PHE A 71 -7.39 2.33 -7.17
CA PHE A 71 -7.06 3.51 -7.96
C PHE A 71 -7.99 3.65 -9.17
N LEU A 72 -8.21 2.57 -9.94
CA LEU A 72 -9.12 2.58 -11.08
C LEU A 72 -10.56 2.86 -10.66
N LEU A 73 -11.03 2.24 -9.57
CA LEU A 73 -12.40 2.46 -9.05
C LEU A 73 -12.62 3.90 -8.59
N LEU A 74 -11.66 4.48 -7.85
CA LEU A 74 -11.71 5.88 -7.41
C LEU A 74 -11.61 6.85 -8.60
N THR A 75 -10.80 6.50 -9.60
CA THR A 75 -10.65 7.30 -10.83
C THR A 75 -11.97 7.45 -11.57
N ILE A 76 -12.77 6.38 -11.67
CA ILE A 76 -14.10 6.42 -12.29
C ILE A 76 -15.01 7.46 -11.60
N ARG A 77 -14.85 7.64 -10.29
CA ARG A 77 -15.67 8.58 -9.52
C ARG A 77 -15.13 10.01 -9.54
N TRP A 78 -13.81 10.20 -9.43
CA TRP A 78 -13.19 11.52 -9.25
C TRP A 78 -12.71 12.20 -10.54
N VAL A 79 -12.41 11.46 -11.61
CA VAL A 79 -12.04 12.08 -12.90
C VAL A 79 -13.18 12.89 -13.52
N PRO A 80 -14.46 12.43 -13.51
CA PRO A 80 -15.55 13.24 -14.03
C PRO A 80 -15.78 14.55 -13.26
N GLU A 81 -15.41 14.60 -11.98
CA GLU A 81 -15.66 15.73 -11.09
C GLU A 81 -14.49 16.73 -11.09
N PHE A 82 -13.25 16.24 -11.05
CA PHE A 82 -12.04 17.07 -10.90
C PHE A 82 -11.18 17.14 -12.17
N GLY A 83 -11.57 16.43 -13.23
CA GLY A 83 -10.79 16.27 -14.46
C GLY A 83 -9.70 15.21 -14.34
N TRP A 84 -8.99 14.95 -15.45
CA TRP A 84 -8.01 13.87 -15.53
C TRP A 84 -6.81 14.07 -14.61
N GLU A 85 -6.20 15.26 -14.62
CA GLU A 85 -4.97 15.51 -13.84
C GLU A 85 -5.23 15.40 -12.34
N GLN A 86 -6.20 16.14 -11.82
CA GLN A 86 -6.52 16.13 -10.40
C GLN A 86 -7.19 14.81 -9.99
N GLY A 87 -8.15 14.30 -10.79
CA GLY A 87 -8.85 13.06 -10.47
C GLY A 87 -7.93 11.85 -10.37
N LEU A 88 -6.96 11.70 -11.28
CA LEU A 88 -5.96 10.63 -11.20
C LEU A 88 -5.06 10.83 -9.98
N HIS A 89 -4.56 12.04 -9.75
CA HIS A 89 -3.67 12.31 -8.62
C HIS A 89 -4.35 12.03 -7.26
N GLN A 90 -5.60 12.46 -7.10
CA GLN A 90 -6.42 12.23 -5.92
C GLN A 90 -6.71 10.74 -5.70
N SER A 91 -7.03 10.02 -6.78
CA SER A 91 -7.30 8.59 -6.74
C SER A 91 -6.08 7.80 -6.29
N LEU A 92 -4.89 8.16 -6.80
CA LEU A 92 -3.65 7.47 -6.47
C LEU A 92 -3.23 7.72 -5.02
N PHE A 93 -3.32 8.97 -4.58
CA PHE A 93 -2.93 9.33 -3.22
C PHE A 93 -3.81 8.63 -2.18
N HIS A 94 -5.13 8.66 -2.37
CA HIS A 94 -6.06 8.06 -1.41
C HIS A 94 -6.04 6.53 -1.46
N SER A 95 -5.77 5.89 -2.59
CA SER A 95 -5.64 4.43 -2.65
C SER A 95 -4.42 3.95 -1.83
N ILE A 96 -3.26 4.60 -2.01
CA ILE A 96 -2.03 4.31 -1.25
C ILE A 96 -2.23 4.62 0.24
N SER A 97 -2.82 5.78 0.56
CA SER A 97 -3.05 6.19 1.95
C SER A 97 -3.98 5.21 2.69
N ALA A 98 -5.10 4.82 2.06
CA ALA A 98 -6.07 3.93 2.67
C ALA A 98 -5.54 2.50 2.81
N PHE A 99 -4.89 1.93 1.78
CA PHE A 99 -4.33 0.58 1.87
C PHE A 99 -3.27 0.47 2.97
N ASN A 100 -2.38 1.46 3.07
CA ASN A 100 -1.33 1.49 4.07
C ASN A 100 -1.78 2.02 5.45
N ASN A 101 -3.10 2.17 5.68
CA ASN A 101 -3.67 2.67 6.94
C ASN A 101 -3.09 4.02 7.41
N ALA A 102 -2.69 4.87 6.47
CA ALA A 102 -1.92 6.09 6.79
C ALA A 102 -2.81 7.25 7.26
N GLY A 103 -4.08 7.27 6.85
CA GLY A 103 -5.07 8.26 7.30
C GLY A 103 -4.84 9.68 6.73
N PHE A 104 -3.92 9.85 5.78
CA PHE A 104 -3.73 11.13 5.09
C PHE A 104 -4.78 11.33 4.00
N SER A 105 -5.22 12.57 3.85
CA SER A 105 -6.04 13.03 2.73
C SER A 105 -5.45 14.31 2.15
N LEU A 106 -5.66 14.53 0.85
CA LEU A 106 -5.29 15.78 0.18
C LEU A 106 -6.30 16.91 0.42
N TRP A 107 -7.49 16.58 0.93
CA TRP A 107 -8.53 17.55 1.22
C TRP A 107 -8.49 17.99 2.68
N SER A 108 -8.84 19.25 2.92
CA SER A 108 -8.86 19.84 4.27
C SER A 108 -9.91 19.21 5.18
N ASP A 109 -10.98 18.69 4.59
CA ASP A 109 -12.10 18.03 5.26
C ASP A 109 -11.95 16.49 5.23
N SER A 110 -10.77 16.00 4.86
CA SER A 110 -10.51 14.59 4.59
C SER A 110 -11.54 14.01 3.61
N LEU A 111 -12.29 12.98 4.02
CA LEU A 111 -13.33 12.37 3.18
C LEU A 111 -14.74 12.77 3.62
N SER A 112 -14.90 13.79 4.47
CA SER A 112 -16.21 14.14 5.03
C SER A 112 -17.20 14.68 3.98
N SER A 113 -16.72 15.31 2.90
CA SER A 113 -17.57 15.64 1.74
C SER A 113 -18.15 14.42 1.02
N PHE A 114 -17.61 13.22 1.23
CA PHE A 114 -17.99 11.98 0.54
C PHE A 114 -18.77 10.98 1.42
N VAL A 115 -19.31 11.43 2.55
CA VAL A 115 -20.06 10.56 3.50
C VAL A 115 -21.19 9.80 2.81
N GLY A 116 -21.89 10.40 1.84
CA GLY A 116 -22.99 9.77 1.12
C GLY A 116 -22.57 8.93 -0.09
N ASP A 117 -21.29 8.85 -0.42
CA ASP A 117 -20.82 8.17 -1.63
C ASP A 117 -20.54 6.68 -1.38
N PRO A 118 -21.35 5.76 -1.92
CA PRO A 118 -21.18 4.34 -1.65
C PRO A 118 -19.90 3.78 -2.28
N ILE A 119 -19.43 4.34 -3.40
CA ILE A 119 -18.24 3.85 -4.08
C ILE A 119 -17.02 4.15 -3.22
N ILE A 120 -16.88 5.39 -2.77
CA ILE A 120 -15.74 5.83 -1.97
C ILE A 120 -15.72 5.08 -0.63
N ASN A 121 -16.87 4.99 0.05
CA ASN A 121 -16.95 4.30 1.33
C ASN A 121 -16.58 2.81 1.21
N VAL A 122 -17.10 2.09 0.21
CA VAL A 122 -16.80 0.66 0.03
C VAL A 122 -15.33 0.46 -0.34
N VAL A 123 -14.80 1.27 -1.25
CA VAL A 123 -13.40 1.13 -1.71
C VAL A 123 -12.43 1.45 -0.59
N ILE A 124 -12.57 2.60 0.08
CA ILE A 124 -11.66 3.02 1.16
C ILE A 124 -11.74 2.05 2.34
N THR A 125 -12.95 1.61 2.72
CA THR A 125 -13.13 0.64 3.81
C THR A 125 -12.52 -0.71 3.47
N GLY A 126 -12.74 -1.19 2.25
CA GLY A 126 -12.11 -2.42 1.77
C GLY A 126 -10.59 -2.34 1.80
N LEU A 127 -10.01 -1.20 1.40
CA LEU A 127 -8.56 -1.00 1.39
C LEU A 127 -7.94 -1.07 2.78
N PHE A 128 -8.43 -0.30 3.75
CA PHE A 128 -7.80 -0.25 5.06
C PHE A 128 -8.01 -1.54 5.85
N ILE A 129 -9.14 -2.24 5.66
CA ILE A 129 -9.37 -3.57 6.24
C ILE A 129 -8.44 -4.60 5.62
N THR A 130 -8.37 -4.68 4.28
CA THR A 130 -7.53 -5.70 3.62
C THR A 130 -6.04 -5.43 3.76
N GLY A 131 -5.62 -4.17 3.88
CA GLY A 131 -4.23 -3.81 4.16
C GLY A 131 -3.86 -3.91 5.64
N GLY A 132 -4.84 -3.89 6.56
CA GLY A 132 -4.61 -4.03 8.00
C GLY A 132 -4.63 -5.47 8.53
N LEU A 133 -5.20 -6.41 7.77
CA LEU A 133 -5.23 -7.85 8.06
C LEU A 133 -3.95 -8.55 7.60
#